data_AF-A0A4Y1RRE0-F1
#
_entry.id   AF-A0A4Y1RRE0-F1
#
_cell.length_a   1.000
_cell.length_b   1.000
_cell.length_c   1.000
_cell.angle_alpha   90.00
_cell.angle_beta   90.00
_cell.angle_gamma   90.00
#
_symmetry.space_group_name_H-M   'P 1'
#
loop_
_entity.id
_entity.type
_entity.pdbx_description
1 polymer ?
#
loop_
_entity_poly.entity_id
_entity_poly.type
_entity_poly.pdbx_seq_one_letter_code
_entity_poly.pdbx_strand_id
1 'polypeptide(L)'
;MKDLDLEAGHNNVEMSSSTTHMHTDLGLFLEEAEKVKQEMGSVRDILGRLQQANEESKSLHKSEALQSLRSRINADIMTVLKKTRTIRSQLEDMDRANAANRRLSAYKEGTPFTGPELPSPTDCERSSRSL
;
A
#
# COMPACT_ATOMS: atom_id res chain seq x y z
N MET A 1 6.60 -66.33 1.42
CA MET A 1 5.58 -65.46 0.79
C MET A 1 6.15 -64.06 0.78
N LYS A 2 6.04 -63.38 -0.37
CA LYS A 2 6.33 -61.95 -0.51
C LYS A 2 5.04 -61.21 -0.13
N ASP A 3 5.11 -60.35 0.85
CA ASP A 3 4.06 -59.38 1.11
C ASP A 3 4.62 -58.00 0.70
N LEU A 4 4.29 -57.64 -0.55
CA LEU A 4 4.33 -56.28 -1.10
C LEU A 4 3.42 -55.39 -0.23
N ASP A 5 3.95 -54.30 0.35
CA ASP A 5 3.87 -52.92 -0.14
C ASP A 5 2.48 -52.26 0.04
N LEU A 6 2.53 -50.93 0.14
CA LEU A 6 1.46 -49.97 -0.06
C LEU A 6 0.77 -49.49 1.22
N GLU A 7 1.34 -48.43 1.81
CA GLU A 7 0.57 -47.20 2.01
C GLU A 7 1.56 -46.02 1.91
N ALA A 8 1.86 -45.65 0.66
CA ALA A 8 2.34 -44.32 0.35
C ALA A 8 1.19 -43.36 0.68
N GLY A 9 1.22 -42.80 1.89
CA GLY A 9 0.36 -41.71 2.31
C GLY A 9 0.52 -40.53 1.37
N HIS A 10 -0.30 -40.54 0.33
CA HIS A 10 -0.49 -39.51 -0.67
C HIS A 10 -1.14 -38.30 0.01
N ASN A 11 -0.37 -37.58 0.81
CA ASN A 11 -0.70 -36.21 1.15
C ASN A 11 -0.40 -35.38 -0.11
N ASN A 12 -1.36 -35.35 -1.04
CA ASN A 12 -1.33 -34.46 -2.18
C ASN A 12 -1.28 -33.03 -1.63
N VAL A 13 -0.06 -32.49 -1.57
CA VAL A 13 0.23 -31.11 -1.25
C VAL A 13 -0.38 -30.27 -2.37
N GLU A 14 -1.64 -29.87 -2.21
CA GLU A 14 -2.30 -28.84 -3.00
C GLU A 14 -1.77 -27.43 -2.63
N MET A 15 -0.45 -27.33 -2.41
CA MET A 15 0.26 -26.07 -2.11
C MET A 15 0.64 -25.33 -3.39
N SER A 16 0.72 -26.03 -4.53
CA SER A 16 1.16 -25.43 -5.79
C SER A 16 0.20 -24.36 -6.30
N SER A 17 -1.12 -24.57 -6.22
CA SER A 17 -2.13 -23.59 -6.68
C SER A 17 -2.12 -22.30 -5.84
N SER A 18 -1.97 -22.44 -4.51
CA SER A 18 -1.90 -21.30 -3.59
C SER A 18 -0.61 -20.50 -3.75
N THR A 19 0.54 -21.15 -3.96
CA THR A 19 1.81 -20.47 -4.22
C THR A 19 1.79 -19.69 -5.54
N THR A 20 1.21 -20.24 -6.60
CA THR A 20 1.08 -19.53 -7.90
C THR A 20 0.17 -18.30 -7.80
N HIS A 21 -0.92 -18.38 -7.04
CA HIS A 21 -1.81 -17.24 -6.79
C HIS A 21 -1.09 -16.12 -6.02
N MET A 22 -0.36 -16.46 -4.94
CA MET A 22 0.39 -15.49 -4.14
C MET A 22 1.48 -14.79 -4.96
N HIS A 23 2.18 -15.53 -5.82
CA HIS A 23 3.20 -14.96 -6.71
C HIS A 23 2.61 -13.97 -7.72
N THR A 24 1.42 -14.27 -8.25
CA THR A 24 0.71 -13.38 -9.19
C THR A 24 0.23 -12.11 -8.50
N ASP A 25 -0.37 -12.24 -7.31
CA ASP A 25 -0.85 -11.08 -6.52
C ASP A 25 0.30 -10.15 -6.12
N LEU A 26 1.44 -10.71 -5.72
CA LEU A 26 2.63 -9.92 -5.40
C LEU A 26 3.15 -9.18 -6.64
N GLY A 27 3.15 -9.83 -7.81
CA GLY A 27 3.53 -9.20 -9.07
C GLY A 27 2.68 -7.97 -9.39
N LEU A 28 1.35 -8.09 -9.27
CA LEU A 28 0.41 -6.98 -9.48
C LEU A 28 0.61 -5.85 -8.46
N PHE A 29 0.84 -6.20 -7.19
CA PHE A 29 1.13 -5.20 -6.15
C PHE A 29 2.40 -4.41 -6.45
N LEU A 30 3.47 -5.09 -6.87
CA LEU A 30 4.74 -4.44 -7.20
C LEU A 30 4.61 -3.55 -8.44
N GLU A 31 3.81 -3.95 -9.43
CA GLU A 31 3.52 -3.12 -10.60
C GLU A 31 2.79 -1.83 -10.19
N GLU A 32 1.76 -1.93 -9.34
CA GLU A 32 1.02 -0.76 -8.86
C GLU A 32 1.89 0.14 -7.98
N ALA A 33 2.75 -0.44 -7.14
CA ALA A 33 3.72 0.31 -6.35
C ALA A 33 4.72 1.08 -7.22
N GLU A 34 5.17 0.50 -8.34
CA GLU A 34 6.04 1.16 -9.29
C GLU A 34 5.33 2.33 -9.99
N LYS A 35 4.05 2.18 -10.38
CA LYS A 35 3.24 3.27 -10.92
C LYS A 35 3.12 4.42 -9.92
N VAL A 36 2.84 4.13 -8.65
CA VAL A 36 2.82 5.15 -7.60
C VAL A 36 4.18 5.86 -7.48
N LYS A 37 5.29 5.11 -7.52
CA LYS A 37 6.64 5.68 -7.48
C LYS A 37 6.90 6.64 -8.64
N GLN A 38 6.46 6.28 -9.85
CA GLN A 38 6.59 7.13 -11.05
C GLN A 38 5.75 8.40 -10.94
N GLU A 39 4.52 8.30 -10.43
CA GLU A 39 3.66 9.46 -10.19
C GLU A 39 4.25 10.40 -9.14
N MET A 40 4.83 9.87 -8.06
CA MET A 40 5.57 10.67 -7.07
C MET A 40 6.80 11.36 -7.70
N GLY A 41 7.49 10.68 -8.62
CA GLY A 41 8.57 11.27 -9.43
C GLY A 41 8.07 12.47 -10.23
N SER A 42 6.96 12.30 -10.95
CA SER A 42 6.34 13.37 -11.73
C SER A 42 5.95 14.58 -10.86
N VAL A 43 5.44 14.34 -9.65
CA VAL A 43 5.15 15.42 -8.69
C VAL A 43 6.41 16.19 -8.31
N ARG A 44 7.53 15.50 -8.02
CA ARG A 44 8.81 16.16 -7.71
C ARG A 44 9.30 17.02 -8.87
N ASP A 45 9.17 16.54 -10.10
CA ASP A 45 9.57 17.31 -11.28
C ASP A 45 8.74 18.58 -11.45
N ILE A 46 7.43 18.51 -11.22
CA ILE A 46 6.55 19.69 -11.26
C ILE A 46 6.92 20.68 -10.14
N LEU A 47 7.23 20.20 -8.93
CA LEU A 47 7.68 21.05 -7.83
C LEU A 47 8.99 21.78 -8.17
N GLY A 48 9.94 21.11 -8.84
CA GLY A 48 11.15 21.74 -9.35
C GLY A 48 10.86 22.86 -10.35
N ARG A 49 9.93 22.63 -11.29
CA ARG A 49 9.49 23.66 -12.26
C ARG A 49 8.77 24.83 -11.58
N LEU A 50 7.95 24.57 -10.56
CA LEU A 50 7.32 25.62 -9.76
C LEU A 50 8.35 26.48 -9.02
N GLN A 51 9.39 25.86 -8.45
CA GLN A 51 10.47 26.57 -7.80
C GLN A 51 11.24 27.45 -8.80
N GLN A 52 11.57 26.91 -9.97
CA GLN A 52 12.20 27.69 -11.05
C GLN A 52 11.33 28.87 -11.50
N ALA A 53 10.02 28.64 -11.69
CA ALA A 53 9.08 29.69 -12.06
C ALA A 53 8.97 30.78 -10.99
N ASN A 54 9.09 30.42 -9.71
CA ASN A 54 9.13 31.38 -8.61
C ASN A 54 10.40 32.24 -8.67
N GLU A 55 11.57 31.63 -8.90
CA GLU A 55 12.81 32.39 -9.07
C GLU A 55 12.77 33.31 -10.31
N GLU A 56 12.22 32.84 -11.43
CA GLU A 56 12.00 33.65 -12.64
C GLU A 56 11.13 34.89 -12.34
N SER A 57 10.07 34.71 -11.55
CA SER A 57 9.13 35.79 -11.20
C SER A 57 9.78 36.98 -10.49
N LYS A 58 10.88 36.77 -9.76
CA LYS A 58 11.58 37.83 -8.99
C LYS A 58 12.28 38.83 -9.90
N SER A 59 12.71 38.39 -11.08
CA SER A 59 13.46 39.18 -12.06
C SER A 59 12.62 39.62 -13.26
N LEU A 60 11.40 39.09 -13.38
CA LEU A 60 10.52 39.34 -14.49
C LEU A 60 9.63 40.57 -14.22
N HIS A 61 9.81 41.61 -15.02
CA HIS A 61 9.07 42.88 -14.84
C HIS A 61 8.12 43.22 -16.00
N LYS A 62 8.10 42.40 -17.06
CA LYS A 62 7.20 42.56 -18.21
C LYS A 62 5.83 41.97 -17.87
N SER A 63 4.78 42.79 -17.94
CA SER A 63 3.41 42.41 -17.54
C SER A 63 2.89 41.18 -18.30
N GLU A 64 3.05 41.15 -19.63
CA GLU A 64 2.62 40.02 -20.45
C GLU A 64 3.35 38.72 -20.06
N ALA A 65 4.66 38.80 -19.82
CA ALA A 65 5.46 37.66 -19.42
C ALA A 65 5.08 37.16 -18.02
N LEU A 66 4.77 38.06 -17.07
CA LEU A 66 4.24 37.71 -15.75
C LEU A 66 2.89 37.00 -15.84
N GLN A 67 2.02 37.43 -16.76
CA GLN A 67 0.74 36.76 -17.00
C GLN A 67 0.95 35.33 -17.53
N SER A 68 1.83 35.14 -18.52
CA SER A 68 2.19 33.81 -19.02
C SER A 68 2.79 32.92 -17.93
N LEU A 69 3.68 33.48 -17.09
CA LEU A 69 4.29 32.77 -15.97
C LEU A 69 3.23 32.31 -14.95
N ARG A 70 2.28 33.18 -14.60
CA ARG A 70 1.17 32.85 -13.70
C ARG A 70 0.28 31.74 -14.27
N SER A 71 -0.01 31.77 -15.57
CA SER A 71 -0.77 30.72 -16.23
C SER A 71 -0.05 29.36 -16.16
N ARG A 72 1.27 29.34 -16.35
CA ARG A 72 2.09 28.12 -16.21
C ARG A 72 2.08 27.59 -14.77
N ILE A 73 2.28 28.46 -13.78
CA ILE A 73 2.22 28.11 -12.35
C ILE A 73 0.85 27.50 -12.00
N ASN A 74 -0.25 28.11 -12.45
CA ASN A 74 -1.59 27.62 -12.19
C ASN A 74 -1.82 26.22 -12.81
N ALA A 75 -1.36 26.01 -14.04
CA ALA A 75 -1.45 24.70 -14.69
C ALA A 75 -0.65 23.62 -13.93
N ASP A 76 0.55 23.97 -13.45
CA ASP A 76 1.39 23.09 -12.65
C ASP A 76 0.75 22.73 -11.31
N ILE A 77 0.17 23.72 -10.60
CA ILE A 77 -0.57 23.48 -9.35
C ILE A 77 -1.75 22.53 -9.58
N MET A 78 -2.55 22.76 -10.63
CA MET A 78 -3.66 21.87 -10.98
C MET A 78 -3.19 20.44 -11.28
N THR A 79 -2.05 20.32 -11.97
CA THR A 79 -1.46 19.01 -12.29
C THR A 79 -1.00 18.28 -11.04
N VAL A 80 -0.31 18.96 -10.12
CA VAL A 80 0.09 18.39 -8.82
C VAL A 80 -1.14 17.94 -8.04
N LEU A 81 -2.17 18.77 -7.93
CA LEU A 81 -3.40 18.43 -7.22
C LEU A 81 -4.07 17.17 -7.80
N LYS A 82 -4.10 17.03 -9.12
CA LYS A 82 -4.65 15.83 -9.78
C LYS A 82 -3.80 14.59 -9.45
N LYS A 83 -2.49 14.68 -9.65
CA LYS A 83 -1.57 13.56 -9.40
C LYS A 83 -1.56 13.11 -7.94
N THR A 84 -1.56 14.04 -6.99
CA THR A 84 -1.62 13.72 -5.56
C THR A 84 -2.91 12.99 -5.19
N ARG A 85 -4.05 13.35 -5.79
CA ARG A 85 -5.31 12.60 -5.59
C ARG A 85 -5.23 11.18 -6.17
N THR A 86 -4.63 11.03 -7.36
CA THR A 86 -4.41 9.72 -7.98
C THR A 86 -3.52 8.84 -7.11
N ILE A 87 -2.36 9.35 -6.66
CA ILE A 87 -1.44 8.65 -5.76
C ILE A 87 -2.18 8.19 -4.50
N ARG A 88 -2.96 9.09 -3.88
CA ARG A 88 -3.74 8.75 -2.69
C ARG A 88 -4.72 7.61 -2.95
N SER A 89 -5.48 7.67 -4.05
CA SER A 89 -6.43 6.61 -4.39
C SER A 89 -5.74 5.26 -4.57
N GLN A 90 -4.62 5.23 -5.30
CA GLN A 90 -3.85 4.01 -5.55
C GLN A 90 -3.31 3.40 -4.25
N LEU A 91 -2.78 4.23 -3.34
CA LEU A 91 -2.32 3.77 -2.03
C LEU A 91 -3.48 3.19 -1.19
N GLU A 92 -4.63 3.86 -1.18
CA GLU A 92 -5.81 3.37 -0.46
C GLU A 92 -6.35 2.05 -1.06
N ASP A 93 -6.29 1.88 -2.39
CA ASP A 93 -6.64 0.62 -3.06
C ASP A 93 -5.67 -0.51 -2.69
N MET A 94 -4.36 -0.24 -2.73
CA MET A 94 -3.32 -1.18 -2.31
C MET A 94 -3.49 -1.60 -0.85
N ASP A 95 -3.78 -0.66 0.06
CA ASP A 95 -4.02 -0.95 1.47
C ASP A 95 -5.27 -1.82 1.68
N ARG A 96 -6.35 -1.57 0.92
CA ARG A 96 -7.55 -2.41 0.93
C ARG A 96 -7.25 -3.84 0.46
N ALA A 97 -6.53 -4.00 -0.65
CA ALA A 97 -6.13 -5.30 -1.17
C ALA A 97 -5.24 -6.07 -0.18
N ASN A 98 -4.27 -5.38 0.43
CA ASN A 98 -3.40 -5.96 1.46
C ASN A 98 -4.18 -6.41 2.71
N ALA A 99 -5.16 -5.60 3.16
CA ALA A 99 -6.01 -5.96 4.29
C ALA A 99 -6.90 -7.18 3.98
N ALA A 100 -7.44 -7.28 2.77
CA ALA A 100 -8.22 -8.43 2.33
C ALA A 100 -7.36 -9.71 2.29
N ASN A 101 -6.14 -9.63 1.74
CA ASN A 101 -5.22 -10.76 1.68
C ASN A 101 -4.82 -11.27 3.07
N ARG A 102 -4.58 -10.38 4.05
CA ARG A 102 -4.32 -10.78 5.44
C ARG A 102 -5.49 -11.50 6.10
N ARG A 103 -6.73 -11.07 5.80
CA ARG A 103 -7.94 -11.74 6.32
C ARG A 103 -8.09 -13.14 5.74
N LEU A 104 -7.82 -13.30 4.44
CA LEU A 104 -7.88 -14.59 3.75
C LEU A 104 -6.76 -15.54 4.22
N SER A 105 -5.54 -15.05 4.44
CA SER A 105 -4.44 -15.87 4.95
C SER A 105 -4.71 -16.35 6.38
N ALA A 106 -5.21 -15.48 7.26
CA ALA A 106 -5.59 -15.85 8.63
C ALA A 106 -6.68 -16.94 8.67
N TYR A 107 -7.59 -16.95 7.69
CA TYR A 107 -8.62 -17.99 7.60
C TYR A 107 -8.08 -19.32 7.07
N LYS A 108 -7.04 -19.30 6.22
CA LYS A 108 -6.41 -20.50 5.64
C LYS A 108 -5.47 -21.21 6.60
N GLU A 109 -4.89 -20.50 7.56
CA GLU A 109 -3.93 -21.08 8.52
C GLU A 109 -4.58 -21.72 9.76
N GLY A 110 -5.91 -21.60 9.94
CA GLY A 110 -6.64 -22.25 11.04
C GLY A 110 -6.24 -21.78 12.45
N THR A 111 -5.21 -20.95 12.60
CA THR A 111 -4.84 -20.32 13.86
C THR A 111 -5.77 -19.15 14.12
N PRO A 112 -6.60 -19.20 15.19
CA PRO A 112 -7.26 -18.00 15.67
C PRO A 112 -6.14 -17.01 16.03
N PHE A 113 -6.24 -15.78 15.55
CA PHE A 113 -5.39 -14.71 16.03
C PHE A 113 -5.67 -14.50 17.53
N THR A 114 -4.94 -15.19 18.40
CA THR A 114 -4.89 -14.92 19.84
C THR A 114 -3.82 -13.86 20.06
N GLY A 115 -4.13 -12.61 19.68
CA GLY A 115 -3.49 -11.48 20.37
C GLY A 115 -3.82 -11.57 21.87
N PRO A 116 -2.98 -11.05 22.78
CA PRO A 116 -3.28 -11.12 24.20
C PRO A 116 -4.63 -10.45 24.44
N GLU A 117 -5.59 -11.25 24.87
CA GLU A 117 -6.90 -10.78 25.32
C GLU A 117 -6.63 -9.78 26.46
N LEU A 118 -6.99 -8.52 26.24
CA LEU A 118 -6.95 -7.51 27.29
C LEU A 118 -7.78 -8.06 28.46
N PRO A 119 -7.20 -8.16 29.67
CA PRO A 119 -7.91 -8.74 30.79
C PRO A 119 -9.22 -7.98 31.00
N SER A 120 -10.29 -8.75 31.19
CA SER A 120 -11.62 -8.18 31.42
C SER A 120 -11.59 -7.31 32.69
N PRO A 121 -12.39 -6.23 32.77
CA PRO A 121 -12.41 -5.35 33.94
C PRO A 121 -12.70 -6.07 35.27
N THR A 122 -13.26 -7.28 35.21
CA THR A 122 -13.59 -8.10 36.38
C THR A 122 -12.41 -8.83 37.00
N ASP A 123 -11.28 -8.97 36.29
CA ASP A 123 -10.10 -9.68 36.81
C ASP A 123 -9.26 -8.83 37.79
N CYS A 124 -9.47 -7.50 37.81
CA CYS A 124 -8.72 -6.60 38.67
C CYS A 124 -9.20 -6.61 40.14
N GLU A 125 -10.46 -6.99 40.43
CA GLU A 125 -11.01 -6.95 41.79
C GLU A 125 -10.58 -8.13 42.68
N ARG A 126 -10.06 -9.23 42.11
CA ARG A 126 -9.65 -10.38 42.92
C ARG A 126 -8.24 -10.23 43.51
N SER A 127 -7.41 -9.35 42.97
CA SER A 127 -6.03 -9.12 43.46
C SER A 127 -5.94 -8.21 44.69
N SER A 128 -7.00 -7.49 45.06
CA SER A 128 -7.00 -6.56 46.20
C SER A 128 -7.57 -7.13 47.50
N ARG A 129 -7.98 -8.41 47.53
CA ARG A 129 -8.53 -9.08 48.73
C ARG A 129 -7.57 -10.09 49.40
N SER A 130 -6.28 -10.02 49.11
CA SER A 130 -5.25 -10.88 49.74
C SER A 130 -4.09 -10.11 50.38
N LEU A 131 -4.37 -8.90 50.88
CA LEU A 131 -3.51 -8.24 51.87
C LEU A 131 -4.31 -8.01 53.15
#